data_AF-A0A8S1C817-F1
#
_entry.id   AF-A0A8S1C817-F1
#
_cell.length_a   1.000
_cell.length_b   1.000
_cell.length_c   1.000
_cell.angle_alpha   90.00
_cell.angle_beta   90.00
_cell.angle_gamma   90.00
#
_symmetry.space_group_name_H-M   'P 1'
#
loop_
_entity.id
_entity.type
_entity.pdbx_description
1 polymer ?
#
loop_
_entity_poly.entity_id
_entity_poly.type
_entity_poly.pdbx_seq_one_letter_code
_entity_poly.pdbx_strand_id
1 'polypeptide(L)'
;MNGHNNHHEVRQATVVLGAQWGDEGKGKLVDLLAADADVVCRCQGGNNAGHTVVVDGCEFDFHLLPSGIIQPKCLSLIGNGVVVHLPGMFDELKKCEAKGLENWQSKLFISDKAHLVFDLHQQVDGMQEQEKGKKSLGTTKKGIGPTYSSKASRIGIRIADLIGDFSQFTEKFQALVAVHEKMFPNLQVDVASELEKYKELAERVRPMIVESVTFLHDALSSGKNVLVEGANATMLDIDFGEREIVQVVGELRLAAVHSRKRLSNSALTQFYFLPDSIS
;
A
#
# COMPACT_ATOMS: atom_id res chain seq x y z
N MET A 1 27.76 33.23 -25.77
CA MET A 1 26.59 32.33 -25.79
C MET A 1 26.49 31.70 -24.41
N ASN A 2 25.62 32.24 -23.56
CA ASN A 2 25.44 31.77 -22.18
C ASN A 2 24.55 30.52 -22.21
N GLY A 3 25.14 29.33 -22.10
CA GLY A 3 24.39 28.12 -21.83
C GLY A 3 23.92 28.14 -20.38
N HIS A 4 22.67 28.53 -20.14
CA HIS A 4 22.00 28.27 -18.87
C HIS A 4 21.79 26.77 -18.75
N ASN A 5 22.64 26.09 -17.98
CA ASN A 5 22.32 24.78 -17.41
C ASN A 5 21.23 25.00 -16.36
N ASN A 6 19.96 24.98 -16.78
CA ASN A 6 18.85 24.76 -15.86
C ASN A 6 18.92 23.29 -15.40
N HIS A 7 19.75 23.01 -14.40
CA HIS A 7 19.54 21.82 -13.58
C HIS A 7 18.23 22.06 -12.83
N HIS A 8 17.12 21.54 -13.34
CA HIS A 8 15.90 21.42 -12.54
C HIS A 8 16.24 20.55 -11.33
N GLU A 9 16.35 21.19 -10.16
CA GLU A 9 16.52 20.50 -8.90
C GLU A 9 15.26 19.68 -8.66
N VAL A 10 15.41 18.36 -8.67
CA VAL A 10 14.31 17.42 -8.45
C VAL A 10 13.79 17.66 -7.03
N ARG A 11 12.49 17.93 -6.89
CA ARG A 11 11.90 18.09 -5.56
C ARG A 11 12.03 16.78 -4.79
N GLN A 12 12.02 16.95 -3.49
CA GLN A 12 12.53 16.01 -2.53
C GLN A 12 11.32 15.63 -1.65
N ALA A 13 11.11 14.35 -1.36
CA ALA A 13 9.87 13.86 -0.73
C ALA A 13 9.91 13.97 0.80
N THR A 14 8.75 14.23 1.39
CA THR A 14 8.54 14.23 2.85
C THR A 14 8.01 12.88 3.29
N VAL A 15 8.53 12.31 4.38
CA VAL A 15 8.12 11.00 4.90
C VAL A 15 7.67 11.11 6.35
N VAL A 16 6.52 10.54 6.67
CA VAL A 16 6.02 10.39 8.05
C VAL A 16 6.10 8.92 8.46
N LEU A 17 6.85 8.63 9.52
CA LEU A 17 7.04 7.28 10.07
C LEU A 17 6.73 7.26 11.57
N GLY A 18 6.25 6.11 12.04
CA GLY A 18 6.02 5.86 13.46
C GLY A 18 7.34 5.43 14.08
N ALA A 19 7.72 6.00 15.21
CA ALA A 19 9.02 5.73 15.82
C ALA A 19 9.02 4.52 16.77
N GLN A 20 7.84 4.04 17.15
CA GLN A 20 7.68 3.08 18.25
C GLN A 20 6.86 1.86 17.77
N TRP A 21 5.81 1.46 18.48
CA TRP A 21 5.08 0.21 18.25
C TRP A 21 3.75 0.38 17.50
N GLY A 22 3.47 1.58 16.98
CA GLY A 22 2.20 1.91 16.32
C GLY A 22 1.37 2.91 17.13
N ASP A 23 0.32 3.45 16.51
CA ASP A 23 -0.66 4.35 17.14
C ASP A 23 -0.13 5.69 17.70
N GLU A 24 1.04 6.16 17.25
CA GLU A 24 1.65 7.44 17.67
C GLU A 24 0.91 8.69 17.14
N GLY A 25 -0.26 8.52 16.53
CA GLY A 25 -1.04 9.62 15.96
C GLY A 25 -0.52 10.13 14.61
N LYS A 26 0.22 9.31 13.85
CA LYS A 26 0.69 9.63 12.47
C LYS A 26 -0.39 10.23 11.59
N GLY A 27 -1.60 9.70 11.65
CA GLY A 27 -2.73 10.17 10.84
C GLY A 27 -2.97 11.68 10.97
N LYS A 28 -2.82 12.25 12.17
CA LYS A 28 -2.99 13.69 12.41
C LYS A 28 -1.88 14.52 11.74
N LEU A 29 -0.63 14.05 11.81
CA LEU A 29 0.48 14.74 11.16
C LEU A 29 0.39 14.61 9.63
N VAL A 30 0.04 13.43 9.13
CA VAL A 30 -0.14 13.21 7.68
C VAL A 30 -1.27 14.10 7.17
N ASP A 31 -2.40 14.20 7.88
CA ASP A 31 -3.50 15.10 7.52
C ASP A 31 -3.06 16.57 7.45
N LEU A 32 -2.34 17.04 8.47
CA LEU A 32 -1.80 18.41 8.49
C LEU A 32 -0.87 18.67 7.28
N LEU A 33 0.02 17.74 6.96
CA LEU A 33 0.97 17.87 5.86
C LEU A 33 0.32 17.64 4.48
N ALA A 34 -0.78 16.90 4.42
CA ALA A 34 -1.48 16.58 3.18
C ALA A 34 -2.15 17.81 2.56
N ALA A 35 -2.45 18.85 3.34
CA ALA A 35 -3.03 20.10 2.86
C ALA A 35 -2.15 20.80 1.79
N ASP A 36 -0.82 20.66 1.90
CA ASP A 36 0.16 21.25 0.97
C ASP A 36 0.77 20.21 -0.01
N ALA A 37 0.28 18.96 0.03
CA ALA A 37 0.79 17.87 -0.79
C ALA A 37 0.04 17.77 -2.13
N ASP A 38 0.79 17.68 -3.23
CA ASP A 38 0.23 17.37 -4.55
C ASP A 38 -0.03 15.87 -4.71
N VAL A 39 0.79 15.04 -4.05
CA VAL A 39 0.67 13.57 -4.03
C VAL A 39 0.88 13.05 -2.61
N VAL A 40 -0.05 12.24 -2.11
CA VAL A 40 0.15 11.40 -0.92
C VAL A 40 0.28 9.95 -1.36
N CYS A 41 1.36 9.30 -0.96
CA CYS A 41 1.69 7.93 -1.36
C CYS A 41 1.84 7.02 -0.14
N ARG A 42 1.20 5.85 -0.17
CA ARG A 42 1.48 4.77 0.76
C ARG A 42 2.47 3.79 0.12
N CYS A 43 3.58 3.53 0.79
CA CYS A 43 4.68 2.77 0.19
C CYS A 43 4.74 1.29 0.60
N GLN A 44 4.15 0.90 1.74
CA GLN A 44 4.27 -0.44 2.32
C GLN A 44 3.00 -0.84 3.09
N GLY A 45 2.98 -2.08 3.58
CA GLY A 45 1.89 -2.63 4.39
C GLY A 45 0.69 -3.05 3.54
N GLY A 46 -0.49 -3.08 4.15
CA GLY A 46 -1.77 -3.26 3.49
C GLY A 46 -2.88 -2.62 4.32
N ASN A 47 -4.05 -3.26 4.38
CA ASN A 47 -5.20 -2.81 5.17
C ASN A 47 -5.11 -3.19 6.67
N ASN A 48 -3.90 -3.36 7.19
CA ASN A 48 -3.61 -3.71 8.59
C ASN A 48 -3.15 -2.51 9.44
N ALA A 49 -2.93 -1.35 8.82
CA ALA A 49 -2.69 -0.09 9.52
C ALA A 49 -3.89 0.82 9.25
N GLY A 50 -4.51 1.31 10.33
CA GLY A 50 -5.63 2.23 10.25
C GLY A 50 -5.29 3.59 10.84
N HIS A 51 -5.88 4.65 10.30
CA HIS A 51 -5.94 5.93 10.99
C HIS A 51 -7.24 6.65 10.65
N THR A 52 -7.77 7.36 11.65
CA THR A 52 -8.98 8.16 11.50
C THR A 52 -8.60 9.61 11.25
N VAL A 53 -9.21 10.24 10.25
CA VAL A 53 -9.11 11.68 9.97
C VAL A 53 -10.47 12.32 10.17
N VAL A 54 -10.52 13.52 10.73
CA VAL A 54 -11.76 14.27 10.94
C VAL A 54 -11.76 15.51 10.06
N VAL A 55 -12.67 15.58 9.10
CA VAL A 55 -12.84 16.73 8.19
C VAL A 55 -14.25 17.27 8.38
N ASP A 56 -14.37 18.56 8.71
CA ASP A 56 -15.65 19.25 8.92
C ASP A 56 -16.61 18.54 9.88
N GLY A 57 -16.06 17.85 10.88
CA GLY A 57 -16.83 17.06 11.86
C GLY A 57 -17.22 15.65 11.41
N CYS A 58 -16.83 15.22 10.21
CA CYS A 58 -17.02 13.86 9.70
C CYS A 58 -15.73 13.04 9.88
N GLU A 59 -15.84 11.88 10.53
CA GLU A 59 -14.72 10.96 10.74
C GLU A 59 -14.56 9.98 9.57
N PHE A 60 -13.39 9.91 8.95
CA PHE A 60 -13.03 8.95 7.90
C PHE A 60 -11.98 7.96 8.42
N ASP A 61 -12.25 6.66 8.26
CA ASP A 61 -11.39 5.58 8.77
C ASP A 61 -10.63 4.93 7.61
N PHE A 62 -9.40 5.36 7.40
CA PHE A 62 -8.56 4.85 6.32
C PHE A 62 -7.76 3.64 6.76
N HIS A 63 -7.71 2.62 5.91
CA HIS A 63 -6.95 1.39 6.13
C HIS A 63 -5.97 1.14 5.01
N LEU A 64 -6.42 1.12 3.75
CA LEU A 64 -5.54 0.96 2.59
C LEU A 64 -5.34 2.30 1.86
N LEU A 65 -6.39 3.12 1.82
CA LEU A 65 -6.38 4.37 1.09
C LEU A 65 -5.40 5.36 1.76
N PRO A 66 -4.52 6.03 0.98
CA PRO A 66 -3.74 7.13 1.51
C PRO A 66 -4.68 8.25 2.00
N SER A 67 -4.35 8.86 3.14
CA SER A 67 -5.23 9.86 3.78
C SER A 67 -5.49 11.07 2.90
N GLY A 68 -4.55 11.42 2.02
CA GLY A 68 -4.65 12.53 1.08
C GLY A 68 -5.83 12.45 0.12
N ILE A 69 -6.53 11.31 0.03
CA ILE A 69 -7.68 11.13 -0.85
C ILE A 69 -8.84 12.09 -0.53
N ILE A 70 -8.93 12.56 0.72
CA ILE A 70 -9.89 13.59 1.15
C ILE A 70 -9.56 14.98 0.60
N GLN A 71 -8.28 15.26 0.32
CA GLN A 71 -7.85 16.56 -0.14
C GLN A 71 -8.29 16.76 -1.60
N PRO A 72 -9.02 17.84 -1.95
CA PRO A 72 -9.62 17.99 -3.27
C PRO A 72 -8.63 17.99 -4.44
N LYS A 73 -7.40 18.47 -4.21
CA LYS A 73 -6.37 18.63 -5.24
C LYS A 73 -5.26 17.58 -5.16
N CYS A 74 -5.29 16.71 -4.15
CA CYS A 74 -4.22 15.75 -3.91
C CYS A 74 -4.47 14.44 -4.65
N LEU A 75 -3.44 13.93 -5.31
CA LEU A 75 -3.47 12.58 -5.87
C LEU A 75 -3.04 11.58 -4.79
N SER A 76 -3.75 10.46 -4.71
CA SER A 76 -3.43 9.36 -3.78
C SER A 76 -2.83 8.20 -4.55
N LEU A 77 -1.66 7.74 -4.13
CA LEU A 77 -0.96 6.62 -4.74
C LEU A 77 -0.78 5.46 -3.76
N ILE A 78 -1.23 4.28 -4.17
CA ILE A 78 -0.85 3.00 -3.54
C ILE A 78 0.38 2.47 -4.27
N GLY A 79 1.53 2.50 -3.60
CA GLY A 79 2.83 2.14 -4.16
C GLY A 79 3.05 0.64 -4.32
N ASN A 80 4.11 0.27 -5.05
CA ASN A 80 4.45 -1.13 -5.38
C ASN A 80 4.87 -2.00 -4.18
N GLY A 81 5.22 -1.39 -3.04
CA GLY A 81 5.53 -2.11 -1.81
C GLY A 81 4.29 -2.58 -1.05
N VAL A 82 3.12 -2.01 -1.34
CA VAL A 82 1.84 -2.33 -0.69
C VAL A 82 1.29 -3.67 -1.18
N VAL A 83 0.62 -4.40 -0.29
CA VAL A 83 -0.24 -5.55 -0.60
C VAL A 83 -1.71 -5.12 -0.54
N VAL A 84 -2.45 -5.36 -1.63
CA VAL A 84 -3.78 -4.78 -1.88
C VAL A 84 -4.85 -5.86 -1.85
N HIS A 85 -5.78 -5.76 -0.89
CA HIS A 85 -7.03 -6.53 -0.92
C HIS A 85 -8.09 -5.71 -1.65
N LEU A 86 -8.37 -6.03 -2.92
CA LEU A 86 -9.29 -5.25 -3.74
C LEU A 86 -10.73 -5.19 -3.18
N PRO A 87 -11.35 -6.30 -2.73
CA PRO A 87 -12.68 -6.22 -2.11
C PRO A 87 -12.71 -5.27 -0.92
N GLY A 88 -11.74 -5.41 0.00
CA GLY A 88 -11.63 -4.55 1.18
C GLY A 88 -11.40 -3.08 0.85
N MET A 89 -10.62 -2.78 -0.19
CA MET A 89 -10.41 -1.41 -0.67
C MET A 89 -11.71 -0.79 -1.19
N PHE A 90 -12.50 -1.53 -1.99
CA PHE A 90 -13.78 -1.01 -2.50
C PHE A 90 -14.83 -0.87 -1.39
N ASP A 91 -14.82 -1.75 -0.38
CA ASP A 91 -15.67 -1.60 0.80
C ASP A 91 -15.29 -0.36 1.61
N GLU A 92 -14.00 -0.07 1.75
CA GLU A 92 -13.48 1.14 2.38
C GLU A 92 -13.91 2.40 1.61
N LEU A 93 -13.75 2.40 0.28
CA LEU A 93 -14.20 3.49 -0.59
C LEU A 93 -15.70 3.74 -0.45
N LYS A 94 -16.52 2.69 -0.49
CA LYS A 94 -17.98 2.81 -0.33
C LYS A 94 -18.38 3.43 1.01
N LYS A 95 -17.67 3.09 2.09
CA LYS A 95 -17.89 3.70 3.42
C LYS A 95 -17.49 5.17 3.42
N CYS A 96 -16.41 5.53 2.74
CA CYS A 96 -15.97 6.91 2.62
C CYS A 96 -16.93 7.74 1.75
N GLU A 97 -17.42 7.19 0.63
CA GLU A 97 -18.43 7.84 -0.22
C GLU A 97 -19.71 8.14 0.56
N ALA A 98 -20.18 7.20 1.39
CA ALA A 98 -21.33 7.41 2.26
C ALA A 98 -21.15 8.54 3.29
N LYS A 99 -19.90 8.93 3.57
CA LYS A 99 -19.52 10.04 4.46
C LYS A 99 -19.15 11.33 3.69
N GLY A 100 -19.29 11.35 2.36
CA GLY A 100 -19.06 12.53 1.53
C GLY A 100 -17.73 12.56 0.77
N LEU A 101 -16.99 11.44 0.69
CA LEU A 101 -15.81 11.38 -0.20
C LEU A 101 -16.26 11.38 -1.67
N GLU A 102 -15.93 12.44 -2.39
CA GLU A 102 -16.27 12.60 -3.80
C GLU A 102 -15.05 12.55 -4.72
N ASN A 103 -15.30 12.21 -5.98
CA ASN A 103 -14.34 12.26 -7.09
C ASN A 103 -13.03 11.48 -6.83
N TRP A 104 -13.06 10.44 -6.01
CA TRP A 104 -11.87 9.66 -5.69
C TRP A 104 -11.36 8.87 -6.90
N GLN A 105 -12.22 8.55 -7.87
CA GLN A 105 -11.88 7.77 -9.07
C GLN A 105 -10.82 8.46 -9.94
N SER A 106 -10.76 9.81 -9.92
CA SER A 106 -9.75 10.59 -10.66
C SER A 106 -8.51 10.93 -9.81
N LYS A 107 -8.52 10.60 -8.52
CA LYS A 107 -7.45 10.91 -7.57
C LYS A 107 -6.68 9.68 -7.11
N LEU A 108 -7.32 8.51 -7.07
CA LEU A 108 -6.72 7.27 -6.58
C LEU A 108 -6.01 6.54 -7.71
N PHE A 109 -4.73 6.27 -7.49
CA PHE A 109 -3.89 5.48 -8.36
C PHE A 109 -3.27 4.30 -7.62
N ILE A 110 -3.09 3.19 -8.32
CA ILE A 110 -2.54 1.95 -7.76
C ILE A 110 -1.41 1.48 -8.66
N SER A 111 -0.28 1.13 -8.04
CA SER A 111 0.84 0.54 -8.75
C SER A 111 0.46 -0.78 -9.40
N ASP A 112 0.77 -0.91 -10.69
CA ASP A 112 0.74 -2.17 -11.42
C ASP A 112 1.59 -3.29 -10.76
N LYS A 113 2.62 -2.91 -10.01
CA LYS A 113 3.55 -3.83 -9.31
C LYS A 113 3.12 -4.19 -7.88
N ALA A 114 2.06 -3.59 -7.35
CA ALA A 114 1.51 -3.97 -6.05
C ALA A 114 1.01 -5.42 -6.08
N HIS A 115 1.18 -6.15 -4.98
CA HIS A 115 0.73 -7.55 -4.88
C HIS A 115 -0.72 -7.63 -4.42
N LEU A 116 -1.45 -8.62 -4.91
CA LEU A 116 -2.82 -8.89 -4.51
C LEU A 116 -2.86 -9.75 -3.25
N VAL A 117 -3.65 -9.28 -2.28
CA VAL A 117 -4.12 -10.08 -1.16
C VAL A 117 -5.40 -10.76 -1.60
N PHE A 118 -5.46 -12.09 -1.53
CA PHE A 118 -6.67 -12.87 -1.80
C PHE A 118 -7.34 -13.31 -0.50
N ASP A 119 -8.60 -13.75 -0.58
CA ASP A 119 -9.33 -14.25 0.58
C ASP A 119 -8.66 -15.52 1.15
N LEU A 120 -8.01 -16.33 0.30
CA LEU A 120 -7.18 -17.46 0.74
C LEU A 120 -6.05 -17.01 1.68
N HIS A 121 -5.41 -15.85 1.42
CA HIS A 121 -4.33 -15.36 2.27
C HIS A 121 -4.87 -14.97 3.66
N GLN A 122 -6.09 -14.44 3.73
CA GLN A 122 -6.75 -14.12 5.01
C GLN A 122 -7.10 -15.37 5.80
N GLN A 123 -7.61 -16.41 5.13
CA GLN A 123 -7.87 -17.71 5.74
C GLN A 123 -6.58 -18.33 6.30
N VAL A 124 -5.51 -18.34 5.50
CA VAL A 124 -4.19 -18.86 5.91
C VAL A 124 -3.62 -18.10 7.11
N ASP A 125 -3.72 -16.78 7.14
CA ASP A 125 -3.29 -15.95 8.27
C ASP A 125 -4.05 -16.33 9.56
N GLY A 126 -5.37 -16.51 9.44
CA GLY A 126 -6.21 -16.99 10.54
C GLY A 126 -5.83 -18.39 11.04
N MET A 127 -5.54 -19.32 10.13
CA MET A 127 -5.12 -20.69 10.46
C MET A 127 -3.76 -20.70 11.18
N GLN A 128 -2.78 -19.95 10.68
CA GLN A 128 -1.45 -19.84 11.30
C GLN A 128 -1.53 -19.30 12.74
N GLU A 129 -2.40 -18.31 13.00
CA GLU A 129 -2.63 -17.80 14.35
C GLU A 129 -3.27 -18.84 15.27
N GLN A 130 -4.22 -19.63 14.75
CA GLN A 130 -4.85 -20.70 15.53
C GLN A 130 -3.84 -21.80 15.89
N GLU A 131 -2.98 -22.21 14.95
CA GLU A 131 -1.94 -23.23 15.18
C GLU A 131 -0.91 -22.79 16.23
N LYS A 132 -0.57 -21.50 16.27
CA LYS A 132 0.36 -20.94 17.27
C LYS A 132 -0.22 -20.89 18.68
N GLY A 133 -1.55 -20.90 18.84
CA GLY A 133 -2.23 -20.92 20.14
C GLY A 133 -1.73 -19.82 21.07
N LYS A 134 -1.10 -20.19 22.20
CA LYS A 134 -0.56 -19.22 23.19
C LYS A 134 0.63 -18.38 22.68
N LYS A 135 1.22 -18.76 21.55
CA LYS A 135 2.31 -18.03 20.88
C LYS A 135 1.82 -17.23 19.67
N SER A 136 0.51 -16.98 19.58
CA SER A 136 -0.07 -16.16 18.53
C SER A 136 0.55 -14.77 18.54
N LEU A 137 0.73 -14.19 17.36
CA LEU A 137 1.34 -12.87 17.20
C LEU A 137 0.30 -11.75 17.35
N GLY A 138 -1.00 -12.09 17.32
CA GLY A 138 -2.09 -11.13 17.28
C GLY A 138 -2.22 -10.47 15.93
N THR A 139 -2.11 -11.24 14.83
CA THR A 139 -2.24 -10.67 13.48
C THR A 139 -3.65 -10.13 13.26
N THR A 140 -3.78 -9.19 12.32
CA THR A 140 -5.09 -8.64 11.93
C THR A 140 -5.93 -9.64 11.12
N LYS A 141 -5.37 -10.82 10.78
CA LYS A 141 -5.99 -11.86 9.94
C LYS A 141 -6.42 -11.33 8.57
N LYS A 142 -5.70 -10.31 8.10
CA LYS A 142 -5.93 -9.65 6.80
C LYS A 142 -5.07 -10.23 5.69
N GLY A 143 -4.29 -11.28 5.95
CA GLY A 143 -3.52 -11.97 4.92
C GLY A 143 -2.24 -11.24 4.51
N ILE A 144 -1.78 -10.27 5.31
CA ILE A 144 -0.60 -9.46 4.99
C ILE A 144 0.66 -10.33 4.96
N GLY A 145 0.90 -11.08 6.04
CA GLY A 145 2.04 -11.99 6.16
C GLY A 145 2.07 -13.05 5.04
N PRO A 146 0.98 -13.82 4.83
CA PRO A 146 0.93 -14.79 3.74
C PRO A 146 1.12 -14.18 2.35
N THR A 147 0.60 -12.97 2.09
CA THR A 147 0.81 -12.30 0.79
C THR A 147 2.27 -11.90 0.59
N TYR A 148 2.94 -11.35 1.62
CA TYR A 148 4.36 -11.05 1.55
C TYR A 148 5.23 -12.32 1.45
N SER A 149 4.82 -13.43 2.05
CA SER A 149 5.47 -14.74 1.87
C SER A 149 5.36 -15.22 0.43
N SER A 150 4.18 -15.11 -0.20
CA SER A 150 3.97 -15.40 -1.62
C SER A 150 4.83 -14.50 -2.52
N LYS A 151 4.95 -13.20 -2.18
CA LYS A 151 5.85 -12.25 -2.85
C LYS A 151 7.31 -12.69 -2.76
N ALA A 152 7.80 -13.00 -1.55
CA ALA A 152 9.18 -13.45 -1.32
C ALA A 152 9.48 -14.77 -2.05
N SER A 153 8.49 -15.68 -2.09
CA SER A 153 8.57 -16.97 -2.78
C SER A 153 8.43 -16.83 -4.31
N ARG A 154 8.10 -15.64 -4.82
CA ARG A 154 7.88 -15.33 -6.25
C ARG A 154 6.70 -16.09 -6.87
N ILE A 155 5.75 -16.53 -6.03
CA ILE A 155 4.48 -17.15 -6.46
C ILE A 155 3.29 -16.19 -6.33
N GLY A 156 3.50 -15.03 -5.70
CA GLY A 156 2.47 -14.00 -5.54
C GLY A 156 2.04 -13.39 -6.88
N ILE A 157 0.80 -12.91 -6.91
CA ILE A 157 0.18 -12.32 -8.10
C ILE A 157 0.08 -10.81 -7.89
N ARG A 158 0.39 -10.05 -8.93
CA ARG A 158 0.37 -8.58 -8.90
C ARG A 158 -0.84 -8.01 -9.62
N ILE A 159 -1.11 -6.72 -9.40
CA ILE A 159 -2.15 -5.96 -10.11
C ILE A 159 -1.98 -6.06 -11.63
N ALA A 160 -0.75 -5.95 -12.14
CA ALA A 160 -0.45 -6.11 -13.57
C ALA A 160 -0.89 -7.46 -14.14
N ASP A 161 -0.80 -8.53 -13.35
CA ASP A 161 -1.24 -9.86 -13.79
C ASP A 161 -2.76 -9.91 -13.93
N LEU A 162 -3.49 -9.23 -13.03
CA LEU A 162 -4.96 -9.16 -13.06
C LEU A 162 -5.49 -8.36 -14.26
N ILE A 163 -4.89 -7.20 -14.56
CA ILE A 163 -5.35 -6.33 -15.65
C ILE A 163 -4.83 -6.75 -17.04
N GLY A 164 -3.87 -7.68 -17.09
CA GLY A 164 -3.30 -8.22 -18.31
C GLY A 164 -4.17 -9.30 -18.94
N ASP A 165 -3.55 -10.42 -19.31
CA ASP A 165 -4.25 -11.58 -19.86
C ASP A 165 -4.90 -12.40 -18.74
N PHE A 166 -6.22 -12.40 -18.71
CA PHE A 166 -6.99 -13.06 -17.66
C PHE A 166 -6.83 -14.59 -17.65
N SER A 167 -6.44 -15.21 -18.77
CA SER A 167 -6.14 -16.64 -18.81
C SER A 167 -4.86 -16.96 -18.01
N GLN A 168 -3.82 -16.15 -18.19
CA GLN A 168 -2.57 -16.26 -17.41
C GLN A 168 -2.81 -15.93 -15.93
N PHE A 169 -3.67 -14.96 -15.62
CA PHE A 169 -4.10 -14.71 -14.24
C PHE A 169 -4.75 -15.95 -13.62
N THR A 170 -5.64 -16.60 -14.37
CA THR A 170 -6.34 -17.81 -13.93
C THR A 170 -5.37 -18.94 -13.60
N GLU A 171 -4.40 -19.21 -14.49
CA GLU A 171 -3.37 -20.22 -14.25
C GLU A 171 -2.52 -19.92 -13.02
N LYS A 172 -2.09 -18.66 -12.86
CA LYS A 172 -1.33 -18.23 -11.68
C LYS A 172 -2.13 -18.38 -10.39
N PHE A 173 -3.40 -18.02 -10.41
CA PHE A 173 -4.29 -18.12 -9.26
C PHE A 173 -4.52 -19.58 -8.85
N GLN A 174 -4.79 -20.47 -9.81
CA GLN A 174 -4.92 -21.91 -9.54
C GLN A 174 -3.63 -22.51 -8.98
N ALA A 175 -2.46 -22.13 -9.52
CA ALA A 175 -1.17 -22.57 -8.99
C ALA A 175 -0.93 -22.07 -7.56
N LEU A 176 -1.27 -20.81 -7.26
CA LEU A 176 -1.18 -20.22 -5.93
C LEU A 176 -2.06 -20.99 -4.92
N VAL A 177 -3.31 -21.27 -5.29
CA VAL A 177 -4.26 -22.06 -4.48
C VAL A 177 -3.71 -23.45 -4.21
N ALA A 178 -3.26 -24.17 -5.24
CA ALA A 178 -2.73 -25.52 -5.11
C ALA A 178 -1.49 -25.61 -4.20
N VAL A 179 -0.65 -24.57 -4.18
CA VAL A 179 0.49 -24.49 -3.25
C VAL A 179 0.00 -24.32 -1.81
N HIS A 180 -0.99 -23.45 -1.57
CA HIS A 180 -1.51 -23.21 -0.23
C HIS A 180 -2.33 -24.39 0.31
N GLU A 181 -3.14 -25.07 -0.50
CA GLU A 181 -3.89 -26.26 -0.09
C GLU A 181 -2.97 -27.42 0.33
N LYS A 182 -1.80 -27.55 -0.29
CA LYS A 182 -0.78 -28.52 0.14
C LYS A 182 -0.19 -28.21 1.51
N MET A 183 -0.02 -26.92 1.82
CA MET A 183 0.51 -26.47 3.12
C MET A 183 -0.57 -26.46 4.21
N PHE A 184 -1.82 -26.19 3.83
CA PHE A 184 -2.96 -26.05 4.72
C PHE A 184 -4.10 -26.95 4.23
N PRO A 185 -4.15 -28.23 4.62
CA PRO A 185 -5.14 -29.20 4.13
C PRO A 185 -6.60 -28.84 4.43
N ASN A 186 -6.85 -27.96 5.40
CA ASN A 186 -8.18 -27.48 5.77
C ASN A 186 -8.58 -26.19 5.03
N LEU A 187 -7.71 -25.65 4.17
CA LEU A 187 -8.01 -24.47 3.36
C LEU A 187 -9.09 -24.81 2.33
N GLN A 188 -10.13 -23.99 2.28
CA GLN A 188 -11.19 -24.13 1.29
C GLN A 188 -11.24 -22.88 0.42
N VAL A 189 -11.03 -23.07 -0.89
CA VAL A 189 -11.10 -21.99 -1.87
C VAL A 189 -12.08 -22.39 -2.97
N ASP A 190 -13.15 -21.60 -3.13
CA ASP A 190 -13.98 -21.67 -4.32
C ASP A 190 -13.28 -20.90 -5.45
N VAL A 191 -12.46 -21.61 -6.21
CA VAL A 191 -11.65 -21.03 -7.29
C VAL A 191 -12.52 -20.36 -8.34
N ALA A 192 -13.66 -20.96 -8.70
CA ALA A 192 -14.52 -20.42 -9.75
C ALA A 192 -15.16 -19.09 -9.32
N SER A 193 -15.67 -19.03 -8.09
CA SER A 193 -16.24 -17.81 -7.51
C SER A 193 -15.20 -16.70 -7.35
N GLU A 194 -13.99 -17.02 -6.87
CA GLU A 194 -12.90 -16.04 -6.76
C GLU A 194 -12.52 -15.46 -8.13
N LEU A 195 -12.36 -16.31 -9.15
CA LEU A 195 -12.01 -15.84 -10.49
C LEU A 195 -13.08 -14.92 -11.08
N GLU A 196 -14.36 -15.25 -10.96
CA GLU A 196 -15.43 -14.38 -11.47
C GLU A 196 -15.45 -13.04 -10.73
N LYS A 197 -15.32 -13.05 -9.40
CA LYS A 197 -15.19 -11.84 -8.59
C LYS A 197 -14.01 -10.98 -9.06
N TYR A 198 -12.84 -11.56 -9.27
CA TYR A 198 -11.65 -10.82 -9.70
C TYR A 198 -11.75 -10.32 -11.14
N LYS A 199 -12.48 -11.00 -12.01
CA LYS A 199 -12.77 -10.54 -13.37
C LYS A 199 -13.57 -9.23 -13.36
N GLU A 200 -14.59 -9.13 -12.51
CA GLU A 200 -15.35 -7.89 -12.34
C GLU A 200 -14.49 -6.77 -11.71
N LEU A 201 -13.69 -7.11 -10.71
CA LEU A 201 -12.78 -6.16 -10.06
C LEU A 201 -11.70 -5.65 -11.01
N ALA A 202 -11.23 -6.47 -11.96
CA ALA A 202 -10.25 -6.07 -12.96
C ALA A 202 -10.76 -4.88 -13.78
N GLU A 203 -12.01 -4.93 -14.25
CA GLU A 203 -12.60 -3.84 -15.03
C GLU A 203 -12.80 -2.57 -14.20
N ARG A 204 -13.20 -2.72 -12.93
CA ARG A 204 -13.37 -1.57 -12.02
C ARG A 204 -12.05 -0.91 -11.66
N VAL A 205 -10.98 -1.69 -11.48
CA VAL A 205 -9.68 -1.19 -11.02
C VAL A 205 -8.81 -0.65 -12.17
N ARG A 206 -9.01 -1.15 -13.40
CA ARG A 206 -8.25 -0.78 -14.60
C ARG A 206 -7.96 0.72 -14.77
N PRO A 207 -8.92 1.65 -14.62
CA PRO A 207 -8.65 3.08 -14.82
C PRO A 207 -7.75 3.72 -13.75
N MET A 208 -7.54 3.06 -12.61
CA MET A 208 -6.69 3.56 -11.52
C MET A 208 -5.25 3.05 -11.62
N ILE A 209 -4.95 2.12 -12.53
CA ILE A 209 -3.63 1.47 -12.54
C ILE A 209 -2.59 2.33 -13.25
N VAL A 210 -1.45 2.52 -12.59
CA VAL A 210 -0.32 3.29 -13.12
C VAL A 210 1.00 2.56 -12.89
N GLU A 211 1.99 2.86 -13.73
CA GLU A 211 3.39 2.54 -13.44
C GLU A 211 3.88 3.53 -12.38
N SER A 212 3.85 3.10 -11.12
CA SER A 212 4.01 4.01 -9.97
C SER A 212 5.37 4.67 -9.87
N VAL A 213 6.42 4.03 -10.40
CA VAL A 213 7.78 4.55 -10.40
C VAL A 213 7.88 5.80 -11.29
N THR A 214 7.37 5.70 -12.52
CA THR A 214 7.38 6.78 -13.50
C THR A 214 6.46 7.90 -13.02
N PHE A 215 5.27 7.55 -12.51
CA PHE A 215 4.35 8.50 -11.91
C PHE A 215 5.01 9.36 -10.81
N LEU A 216 5.69 8.74 -9.85
CA LEU A 216 6.37 9.47 -8.77
C LEU A 216 7.59 10.25 -9.27
N HIS A 217 8.35 9.68 -10.20
CA HIS A 217 9.49 10.35 -10.79
C HIS A 217 9.08 11.64 -11.51
N ASP A 218 8.02 11.58 -12.32
CA ASP A 218 7.49 12.73 -13.05
C ASP A 218 6.91 13.78 -12.10
N ALA A 219 6.23 13.36 -11.03
CA ALA A 219 5.75 14.26 -9.99
C ALA A 219 6.91 15.03 -9.32
N LEU A 220 7.94 14.34 -8.84
CA LEU A 220 9.10 14.97 -8.20
C LEU A 220 9.88 15.86 -9.17
N SER A 221 10.07 15.42 -10.41
CA SER A 221 10.81 16.15 -11.45
C SER A 221 10.05 17.39 -11.95
N SER A 222 8.72 17.39 -11.87
CA SER A 222 7.88 18.55 -12.15
C SER A 222 7.72 19.50 -10.96
N GLY A 223 8.45 19.27 -9.86
CA GLY A 223 8.43 20.13 -8.69
C GLY A 223 7.21 19.96 -7.80
N LYS A 224 6.51 18.82 -7.88
CA LYS A 224 5.37 18.53 -7.00
C LYS A 224 5.82 18.13 -5.60
N ASN A 225 5.01 18.49 -4.61
CA ASN A 225 5.15 18.06 -3.22
C ASN A 225 4.62 16.63 -3.07
N VAL A 226 5.52 15.70 -2.72
CA VAL A 226 5.17 14.30 -2.44
C VAL A 226 5.30 14.03 -0.95
N LEU A 227 4.21 13.61 -0.34
CA LEU A 227 4.15 13.12 1.04
C LEU A 227 4.03 11.60 1.02
N VAL A 228 4.92 10.93 1.76
CA VAL A 228 4.89 9.48 1.94
C VAL A 228 4.32 9.15 3.32
N GLU A 229 3.23 8.41 3.31
CA GLU A 229 2.55 7.91 4.49
C GLU A 229 3.12 6.52 4.85
N GLY A 230 3.87 6.47 5.95
CA GLY A 230 4.39 5.22 6.50
C GLY A 230 3.28 4.35 7.09
N ALA A 231 3.30 3.07 6.75
CA ALA A 231 2.51 2.07 7.47
C ALA A 231 3.16 1.74 8.82
N ASN A 232 2.34 1.42 9.82
CA ASN A 232 2.79 0.92 11.13
C ASN A 232 3.89 1.81 11.76
N ALA A 233 4.91 1.23 12.38
CA ALA A 233 5.94 1.95 13.12
C ALA A 233 7.24 1.13 13.18
N THR A 234 8.39 1.78 13.34
CA THR A 234 9.71 1.14 13.18
C THR A 234 9.98 -0.04 14.12
N MET A 235 9.38 -0.11 15.31
CA MET A 235 9.53 -1.28 16.21
C MET A 235 8.69 -2.49 15.79
N LEU A 236 7.86 -2.33 14.76
CA LEU A 236 7.12 -3.40 14.08
C LEU A 236 7.74 -3.76 12.73
N ASP A 237 8.93 -3.23 12.41
CA ASP A 237 9.66 -3.59 11.20
C ASP A 237 10.10 -5.06 11.23
N ILE A 238 10.10 -5.70 10.06
CA ILE A 238 10.43 -7.12 9.92
C ILE A 238 11.88 -7.43 10.28
N ASP A 239 12.80 -6.47 10.06
CA ASP A 239 14.23 -6.63 10.27
C ASP A 239 14.69 -5.96 11.58
N PHE A 240 14.13 -4.79 11.90
CA PHE A 240 14.59 -3.94 13.01
C PHE A 240 13.65 -3.94 14.22
N GLY A 241 12.44 -4.47 14.08
CA GLY A 241 11.43 -4.49 15.13
C GLY A 241 11.61 -5.62 16.14
N GLU A 242 11.02 -5.45 17.32
CA GLU A 242 10.93 -6.52 18.34
C GLU A 242 9.77 -7.49 18.05
N ARG A 243 8.82 -7.07 17.20
CA ARG A 243 7.73 -7.90 16.68
C ARG A 243 7.88 -7.98 15.17
N GLU A 244 8.09 -9.18 14.64
CA GLU A 244 8.22 -9.48 13.21
C GLU A 244 6.88 -9.32 12.45
N ILE A 245 6.28 -8.13 12.51
CA ILE A 245 5.16 -7.77 11.64
C ILE A 245 5.78 -7.30 10.32
N VAL A 246 5.18 -7.65 9.19
CA VAL A 246 5.76 -7.25 7.89
C VAL A 246 5.59 -5.75 7.68
N GLN A 247 6.58 -4.99 8.11
CA GLN A 247 6.90 -3.68 7.62
C GLN A 247 8.30 -3.77 7.04
N VAL A 248 8.45 -3.41 5.77
CA VAL A 248 9.76 -3.30 5.12
C VAL A 248 10.07 -1.81 5.01
N VAL A 249 10.67 -1.22 6.05
CA VAL A 249 11.21 0.16 5.95
C VAL A 249 12.31 0.24 4.89
N GLY A 250 12.92 -0.90 4.53
CA GLY A 250 14.14 -0.99 3.73
C GLY A 250 14.09 -0.63 2.24
N GLU A 251 12.93 -0.53 1.59
CA GLU A 251 12.89 -0.18 0.15
C GLU A 251 11.78 0.82 -0.21
N LEU A 252 11.87 2.04 0.31
CA LEU A 252 11.49 3.24 -0.46
C LEU A 252 12.50 3.46 -1.60
N ARG A 253 12.71 2.45 -2.46
CA ARG A 253 13.38 2.68 -3.73
C ARG A 253 12.36 3.36 -4.64
N LEU A 254 12.36 4.70 -4.63
CA LEU A 254 11.85 5.52 -5.72
C LEU A 254 12.70 5.20 -6.97
N ALA A 255 12.42 4.06 -7.60
CA ALA A 255 13.32 3.41 -8.54
C ALA A 255 13.08 3.89 -9.97
N ALA A 256 13.48 5.10 -10.34
CA ALA A 256 13.45 5.52 -11.76
C ALA A 256 14.19 4.51 -12.66
N VAL A 257 13.49 3.94 -13.64
CA VAL A 257 14.06 3.07 -14.69
C VAL A 257 14.01 3.80 -16.03
N HIS A 258 15.09 4.47 -16.43
CA HIS A 258 15.81 4.20 -17.69
C HIS A 258 17.10 5.02 -17.83
N SER A 259 18.19 4.31 -18.18
CA SER A 259 19.56 4.80 -18.45
C SER A 259 20.40 5.26 -17.24
N ARG A 260 21.21 4.34 -16.69
CA ARG A 260 22.49 4.60 -15.97
C ARG A 260 22.56 5.74 -14.93
N LYS A 261 21.46 6.23 -14.36
CA LYS A 261 21.47 7.22 -13.26
C LYS A 261 20.42 6.83 -12.23
N ARG A 262 20.88 6.15 -11.18
CA ARG A 262 20.06 5.90 -9.98
C ARG A 262 19.65 7.25 -9.39
N LEU A 263 18.37 7.42 -9.01
CA LEU A 263 18.06 8.43 -7.99
C LEU A 263 18.73 7.98 -6.69
N SER A 264 19.45 8.90 -6.07
CA SER A 264 20.18 8.69 -4.83
C SER A 264 19.21 8.82 -3.64
N ASN A 265 19.56 8.27 -2.47
CA ASN A 265 18.85 8.52 -1.20
C ASN A 265 18.68 10.03 -0.90
N SER A 266 19.39 10.91 -1.61
CA SER A 266 19.20 12.36 -1.63
C SER A 266 17.81 12.83 -2.11
N ALA A 267 16.90 11.97 -2.58
CA ALA A 267 15.54 12.37 -2.93
C ALA A 267 14.58 12.42 -1.73
N LEU A 268 15.02 12.03 -0.53
CA LEU A 268 14.26 12.13 0.72
C LEU A 268 14.81 13.30 1.54
N THR A 269 13.95 14.26 1.88
CA THR A 269 14.36 15.53 2.50
C THR A 269 14.22 15.48 4.00
N GLN A 270 13.10 14.93 4.46
CA GLN A 270 12.59 15.20 5.79
C GLN A 270 11.84 13.98 6.29
N PHE A 271 12.32 13.47 7.41
CA PHE A 271 11.70 12.39 8.15
C PHE A 271 11.10 12.98 9.41
N TYR A 272 9.80 12.78 9.57
CA TYR A 272 9.12 13.03 10.84
C TYR A 272 8.98 11.69 11.56
N PHE A 273 9.60 11.61 12.74
CA PHE A 273 9.44 10.52 13.69
C PHE A 273 8.56 11.00 14.83
N LEU A 274 7.40 10.36 15.00
CA LEU A 274 6.50 10.67 16.09
C LEU A 274 6.74 9.71 17.26
N PRO A 275 7.11 10.19 18.45
CA PRO A 275 7.07 9.40 19.68
C PRO A 275 5.62 9.31 20.20
N ASP A 276 5.30 8.27 20.97
CA ASP A 276 4.04 8.11 21.68
C ASP A 276 3.75 9.34 22.53
N SER A 277 2.48 9.72 22.58
CA SER A 277 2.00 10.64 23.60
C SER A 277 2.22 10.00 24.97
N ILE A 278 3.15 10.53 25.76
CA ILE A 278 3.22 10.24 27.19
C ILE A 278 1.90 10.74 27.79
N SER A 279 0.99 9.81 28.08
CA SER A 279 -0.18 10.06 28.92
C SER A 279 0.23 10.30 30.37
#